data_AF-A0A158SRR1-F1
#
_entry.id   AF-A0A158SRR1-F1
#
_cell.length_a   1.000
_cell.length_b   1.000
_cell.length_c   1.000
_cell.angle_alpha   90.00
_cell.angle_beta   90.00
_cell.angle_gamma   90.00
#
_symmetry.space_group_name_H-M   'P 1'
#
loop_
_entity.id
_entity.type
_entity.pdbx_description
1 polymer ?
#
loop_
_entity_poly.entity_id
_entity_poly.type
_entity_poly.pdbx_seq_one_letter_code
_entity_poly.pdbx_strand_id
1 'polypeptide(L)'
;MPIKQATKPADEFDLLPGENPVSAPAGVGHNRPPLEELIPAEFREELLRDNPDFLRKFDELVDASNRARATDDDELKRCGNLVKSYRALIARINETHKIVKQPYLDGGRLVDSEKNSLISRVEAAKKKVEGIGDAYVAKKDAEERAERERLAAEQRAAAEAAAQAERARREAEEEAARAAREAASEEERQAAAERAAQAAREAEEAMAAAALAPAAPAKAEPVRSDEGATISGSKEWMSEVEDYPKAFKIVKGDAKVREAIDKAIAKLVKSTKGQMEMPGVRIWPVSKANFR
;
A
#
# COMPACT_ATOMS: atom_id res chain seq x y z
N MET A 1 -57.90 15.89 -43.01
CA MET A 1 -57.05 15.44 -44.14
C MET A 1 -56.09 14.38 -43.61
N PRO A 2 -55.93 13.24 -44.31
CA PRO A 2 -55.31 12.04 -43.77
C PRO A 2 -53.77 12.08 -43.75
N ILE A 3 -53.22 11.50 -42.70
CA ILE A 3 -51.80 11.26 -42.41
C ILE A 3 -51.28 10.23 -43.43
N LYS A 4 -50.24 10.58 -44.21
CA LYS A 4 -49.55 9.65 -45.11
C LYS A 4 -48.47 8.88 -44.37
N GLN A 5 -48.53 7.55 -44.51
CA GLN A 5 -47.61 6.57 -43.95
C GLN A 5 -46.29 6.46 -44.74
N ALA A 6 -45.28 6.05 -43.98
CA ALA A 6 -43.97 5.44 -44.27
C ALA A 6 -43.59 5.06 -45.72
N THR A 7 -42.34 5.38 -46.06
CA THR A 7 -41.47 4.52 -46.87
C THR A 7 -40.05 4.57 -46.28
N LYS A 8 -39.70 3.56 -45.47
CA LYS A 8 -38.30 3.22 -45.17
C LYS A 8 -37.71 2.54 -46.41
N PRO A 9 -36.51 2.91 -46.88
CA PRO A 9 -35.85 2.14 -47.94
C PRO A 9 -35.44 0.78 -47.37
N ALA A 10 -35.89 -0.26 -48.07
CA ALA A 10 -35.47 -1.64 -47.88
C ALA A 10 -34.02 -1.79 -48.33
N ASP A 11 -33.17 -2.26 -47.44
CA ASP A 11 -32.09 -3.24 -47.66
C ASP A 11 -31.40 -3.48 -46.30
N GLU A 12 -32.20 -3.96 -45.35
CA GLU A 12 -31.74 -4.57 -44.11
C GLU A 12 -31.63 -6.08 -44.41
N PHE A 13 -30.45 -6.50 -44.88
CA PHE A 13 -30.16 -7.92 -45.07
C PHE A 13 -29.96 -8.56 -43.69
N ASP A 14 -30.97 -9.32 -43.31
CA ASP A 14 -31.06 -10.19 -42.15
C ASP A 14 -29.95 -11.26 -42.24
N LEU A 15 -28.80 -11.01 -41.61
CA LEU A 15 -27.71 -11.99 -41.49
C LEU A 15 -28.18 -13.12 -40.57
N LEU A 16 -28.39 -14.31 -41.13
CA LEU A 16 -28.73 -15.51 -40.37
C LEU A 16 -27.62 -15.82 -39.35
N PRO A 17 -27.96 -16.23 -38.11
CA PRO A 17 -26.98 -16.54 -37.07
C PRO A 17 -26.23 -17.82 -37.47
N GLY A 18 -25.05 -17.64 -38.08
CA GLY A 18 -24.22 -18.74 -38.58
C GLY A 18 -23.39 -18.39 -39.83
N GLU A 19 -23.68 -17.27 -40.50
CA GLU A 19 -22.82 -16.77 -41.58
C GLU A 19 -21.64 -15.99 -40.98
N ASN A 20 -20.50 -16.67 -40.85
CA ASN A 20 -19.23 -15.96 -40.68
C ASN A 20 -19.08 -15.00 -41.86
N PRO A 21 -18.82 -13.69 -41.63
CA PRO A 21 -18.57 -12.77 -42.73
C PRO A 21 -17.44 -13.37 -43.57
N VAL A 22 -17.65 -13.47 -44.88
CA VAL A 22 -16.69 -14.03 -45.83
C VAL A 22 -15.38 -13.29 -45.64
N SER A 23 -14.50 -13.90 -44.86
CA SER A 23 -13.20 -13.35 -44.51
C SER A 23 -12.48 -13.10 -45.82
N ALA A 24 -12.09 -11.85 -46.05
CA ALA A 24 -11.22 -11.50 -47.17
C ALA A 24 -10.06 -12.51 -47.24
N PRO A 25 -9.65 -12.97 -48.43
CA PRO A 25 -8.62 -13.99 -48.53
C PRO A 25 -7.41 -13.58 -47.70
N ALA A 26 -7.03 -14.43 -46.76
CA ALA A 26 -5.97 -14.17 -45.81
C ALA A 26 -4.74 -13.69 -46.59
N GLY A 27 -4.34 -12.44 -46.36
CA GLY A 27 -3.17 -11.84 -47.02
C GLY A 27 -1.93 -12.71 -46.83
N VAL A 28 -1.03 -12.68 -47.82
CA VAL A 28 0.25 -13.42 -47.78
C VAL A 28 0.97 -13.08 -46.47
N GLY A 29 1.07 -14.05 -45.56
CA GLY A 29 1.64 -13.88 -44.21
C GLY A 29 0.68 -14.15 -43.03
N HIS A 30 -0.61 -14.36 -43.28
CA HIS A 30 -1.61 -14.67 -42.25
C HIS A 30 -1.73 -16.15 -41.86
N ASN A 31 -0.89 -17.02 -42.42
CA ASN A 31 -0.84 -18.44 -42.06
C ASN A 31 0.37 -18.76 -41.17
N ARG A 32 0.60 -17.93 -40.14
CA ARG A 32 1.58 -18.28 -39.10
C ARG A 32 0.90 -19.23 -38.11
N PRO A 33 1.51 -20.39 -37.80
CA PRO A 33 0.94 -21.30 -36.82
C PRO A 33 0.82 -20.63 -35.45
N PRO A 34 -0.11 -21.10 -34.59
CA PRO A 34 -0.23 -20.62 -33.21
C PRO A 34 1.12 -20.68 -32.48
N LEU A 35 1.36 -19.77 -31.53
CA LEU A 35 2.64 -19.70 -30.81
C LEU A 35 2.95 -21.00 -30.06
N GLU A 36 1.90 -21.71 -29.63
CA GLU A 36 1.95 -23.02 -29.00
C GLU A 36 2.56 -24.10 -29.89
N GLU A 37 2.45 -23.96 -31.22
CA GLU A 37 3.02 -24.88 -32.20
C GLU A 37 4.33 -24.35 -32.79
N LEU A 38 4.42 -23.02 -32.99
CA LEU A 38 5.60 -22.36 -33.53
C LEU A 38 6.81 -22.46 -32.61
N ILE A 39 6.65 -22.12 -31.32
CA ILE A 39 7.78 -22.06 -30.37
C ILE A 39 8.42 -23.44 -30.16
N PRO A 40 7.66 -24.55 -29.97
CA PRO A 40 8.27 -25.88 -29.88
C PRO A 40 8.89 -26.37 -31.19
N ALA A 41 8.44 -25.89 -32.35
CA ALA A 41 9.04 -26.19 -33.64
C ALA A 41 10.38 -25.45 -33.80
N GLU A 42 10.40 -24.13 -33.58
CA GLU A 42 11.61 -23.29 -33.59
C GLU A 42 12.66 -23.81 -32.59
N PHE A 43 12.23 -24.23 -31.41
CA PHE A 43 13.12 -24.81 -30.40
C PHE A 43 13.76 -26.11 -30.87
N ARG A 44 12.99 -27.02 -31.48
CA ARG A 44 13.53 -28.29 -32.00
C ARG A 44 14.45 -28.08 -33.19
N GLU A 45 14.11 -27.14 -34.07
CA GLU A 45 14.96 -26.77 -35.20
C GLU A 45 16.30 -26.20 -34.72
N GLU A 46 16.29 -25.26 -33.78
CA GLU A 46 17.48 -24.68 -33.19
C GLU A 46 18.34 -25.72 -32.45
N LEU A 47 17.68 -26.63 -31.71
CA LEU A 47 18.36 -27.69 -30.95
C LEU A 47 19.10 -28.66 -31.88
N LEU A 48 18.51 -28.99 -33.03
CA LEU A 48 19.04 -29.96 -33.99
C LEU A 48 19.98 -29.33 -35.03
N ARG A 49 20.01 -28.00 -35.16
CA ARG A 49 20.79 -27.28 -36.18
C ARG A 49 22.26 -27.73 -36.26
N ASP A 50 22.93 -27.80 -35.10
CA ASP A 50 24.36 -28.16 -35.03
C ASP A 50 24.59 -29.65 -34.72
N ASN A 51 23.56 -30.37 -34.28
CA ASN A 51 23.66 -31.77 -33.86
C ASN A 51 22.36 -32.52 -34.15
N PRO A 52 22.20 -33.03 -35.37
CA PRO A 52 20.96 -33.72 -35.78
C PRO A 52 20.71 -35.01 -34.99
N ASP A 53 21.75 -35.59 -34.40
CA ASP A 53 21.68 -36.79 -33.56
C ASP A 53 21.40 -36.50 -32.08
N PHE A 54 21.18 -35.24 -31.69
CA PHE A 54 21.05 -34.85 -30.29
C PHE A 54 19.93 -35.60 -29.56
N LEU A 55 18.75 -35.71 -30.18
CA LEU A 55 17.59 -36.38 -29.56
C LEU A 55 17.83 -37.88 -29.37
N ARG A 56 18.48 -38.54 -30.35
CA ARG A 56 18.88 -39.94 -30.21
C ARG A 56 19.82 -40.16 -29.03
N LYS A 57 20.86 -39.31 -28.90
CA LYS A 57 21.80 -39.36 -27.76
C LYS A 57 21.12 -39.02 -26.43
N PHE A 58 20.14 -38.12 -26.45
CA PHE A 58 19.33 -37.79 -25.27
C PHE A 58 18.58 -39.03 -24.78
N ASP A 59 17.86 -39.71 -25.65
CA ASP A 59 17.09 -40.92 -25.31
C ASP A 59 18.01 -42.05 -24.82
N GLU A 60 19.13 -42.31 -25.51
CA GLU A 60 20.12 -43.32 -25.12
C GLU A 60 20.69 -43.06 -23.71
N LEU A 61 20.98 -41.80 -23.39
CA LEU A 61 21.49 -41.42 -22.07
C LEU A 61 20.40 -41.49 -21.00
N VAL A 62 19.17 -41.07 -21.29
CA VAL A 62 18.03 -41.21 -20.37
C VAL A 62 17.79 -42.68 -20.05
N ASP A 63 17.81 -43.56 -21.04
CA ASP A 63 17.67 -45.01 -20.84
C ASP A 63 18.84 -45.61 -20.04
N ALA A 64 20.04 -45.05 -20.16
CA ALA A 64 21.19 -45.45 -19.36
C ALA A 64 20.98 -45.19 -17.85
N SER A 65 20.12 -44.24 -17.47
CA SER A 65 19.76 -43.99 -16.05
C SER A 65 19.14 -45.22 -15.39
N ASN A 66 18.28 -45.96 -16.11
CA ASN A 66 17.56 -47.12 -15.59
C ASN A 66 18.50 -48.30 -15.26
N ARG A 67 19.69 -48.30 -15.87
CA ARG A 67 20.71 -49.34 -15.68
C ARG A 67 21.82 -48.92 -14.71
N ALA A 68 21.81 -47.67 -14.22
CA ALA A 68 22.86 -47.15 -13.36
C ALA A 68 22.76 -47.76 -11.95
N ARG A 69 23.88 -48.30 -11.46
CA ARG A 69 24.04 -48.81 -10.09
C ARG A 69 25.43 -48.41 -9.58
N ALA A 70 25.56 -48.26 -8.27
CA ALA A 70 26.82 -47.94 -7.60
C ALA A 70 26.94 -48.79 -6.33
N THR A 71 27.57 -49.94 -6.47
CA THR A 71 27.91 -50.87 -5.39
C THR A 71 29.40 -50.85 -5.05
N ASP A 72 30.24 -50.40 -5.98
CA ASP A 72 31.68 -50.19 -5.79
C ASP A 72 32.14 -48.79 -6.26
N ASP A 73 33.40 -48.46 -5.99
CA ASP A 73 34.01 -47.17 -6.32
C ASP A 73 34.12 -46.93 -7.83
N ASP A 74 34.20 -47.98 -8.65
CA ASP A 74 34.33 -47.85 -10.10
C ASP A 74 32.96 -47.63 -10.78
N GLU A 75 31.91 -48.28 -10.28
CA GLU A 75 30.53 -48.02 -10.59
C GLU A 75 30.11 -46.61 -10.14
N LEU A 76 30.61 -46.13 -9.00
CA LEU A 76 30.41 -44.75 -8.56
C LEU A 76 31.06 -43.75 -9.54
N LYS A 77 32.27 -44.03 -10.05
CA LYS A 77 32.92 -43.20 -11.09
C LYS A 77 32.12 -43.20 -12.40
N ARG A 78 31.55 -44.34 -12.82
CA ARG A 78 30.69 -44.43 -14.01
C ARG A 78 29.40 -43.62 -13.83
N CYS A 79 28.78 -43.69 -12.66
CA CYS A 79 27.66 -42.82 -12.30
C CYS A 79 28.06 -41.33 -12.40
N GLY A 80 29.26 -40.97 -11.94
CA GLY A 80 29.78 -39.61 -12.08
C GLY A 80 29.95 -39.15 -13.53
N ASN A 81 30.48 -40.01 -14.40
CA ASN A 81 30.60 -39.73 -15.83
C ASN A 81 29.23 -39.57 -16.51
N LEU A 82 28.25 -40.41 -16.15
CA LEU A 82 26.89 -40.31 -16.65
C LEU A 82 26.22 -38.99 -16.22
N VAL A 83 26.40 -38.57 -14.96
CA VAL A 83 25.92 -37.27 -14.47
C VAL A 83 26.58 -36.10 -15.22
N LYS A 84 27.87 -36.21 -15.57
CA LYS A 84 28.56 -35.20 -16.38
C LYS A 84 27.94 -35.09 -17.78
N SER A 85 27.59 -36.22 -18.41
CA SER A 85 26.89 -36.23 -19.70
C SER A 85 25.50 -35.58 -19.61
N TYR A 86 24.74 -35.84 -18.56
CA TYR A 86 23.46 -35.15 -18.34
C TYR A 86 23.62 -33.64 -18.19
N ARG A 87 24.67 -33.19 -17.49
CA ARG A 87 24.95 -31.74 -17.38
C ARG A 87 25.24 -31.11 -18.72
N ALA A 88 25.97 -31.79 -19.60
CA ALA A 88 26.24 -31.30 -20.95
C ALA A 88 24.94 -31.19 -21.77
N LEU A 89 24.05 -32.19 -21.70
CA LEU A 89 22.73 -32.13 -22.36
C LEU A 89 21.88 -30.97 -21.81
N ILE A 90 21.78 -30.85 -20.48
CA ILE A 90 21.06 -29.76 -19.81
C ILE A 90 21.63 -28.39 -20.19
N ALA A 91 22.96 -28.26 -20.28
CA ALA A 91 23.61 -27.02 -20.68
C ALA A 91 23.19 -26.62 -22.11
N ARG A 92 23.20 -27.56 -23.06
CA ARG A 92 22.79 -27.29 -24.45
C ARG A 92 21.30 -26.93 -24.57
N ILE A 93 20.43 -27.63 -23.84
CA ILE A 93 18.99 -27.31 -23.79
C ILE A 93 18.80 -25.89 -23.25
N ASN A 94 19.51 -25.52 -22.18
CA ASN A 94 19.43 -24.18 -21.59
C ASN A 94 19.97 -23.09 -22.52
N GLU A 95 21.05 -23.36 -23.25
CA GLU A 95 21.60 -22.45 -24.26
C GLU A 95 20.61 -22.21 -25.40
N THR A 96 20.06 -23.28 -25.96
CA THR A 96 19.02 -23.23 -27.00
C THR A 96 17.79 -22.47 -26.49
N HIS A 97 17.36 -22.74 -25.26
CA HIS A 97 16.26 -22.04 -24.62
C HIS A 97 16.53 -20.54 -24.49
N LYS A 98 17.75 -20.13 -24.15
CA LYS A 98 18.11 -18.70 -24.12
C LYS A 98 17.95 -18.06 -25.50
N ILE A 99 18.47 -18.70 -26.55
CA ILE A 99 18.42 -18.18 -27.92
C ILE A 99 16.97 -17.99 -28.37
N VAL A 100 16.15 -19.04 -28.26
CA VAL A 100 14.76 -19.04 -28.76
C VAL A 100 13.87 -18.13 -27.91
N LYS A 101 14.09 -18.06 -26.59
CA LYS A 101 13.29 -17.22 -25.68
C LYS A 101 13.63 -15.73 -25.80
N GLN A 102 14.86 -15.39 -26.19
CA GLN A 102 15.35 -14.01 -26.16
C GLN A 102 14.50 -13.03 -26.98
N PRO A 103 14.10 -13.33 -28.24
CA PRO A 103 13.24 -12.43 -29.02
C PRO A 103 11.88 -12.16 -28.35
N TYR A 104 11.27 -13.16 -27.73
CA TYR A 104 9.99 -13.02 -27.04
C TYR A 104 10.13 -12.20 -25.74
N LEU A 105 11.24 -12.36 -25.02
CA LEU A 105 11.56 -11.52 -23.86
C LEU A 105 11.82 -10.08 -24.25
N ASP A 106 12.55 -9.84 -25.34
CA ASP A 106 12.85 -8.49 -25.82
C ASP A 106 11.58 -7.81 -26.34
N GLY A 107 10.71 -8.54 -27.04
CA GLY A 107 9.37 -8.08 -27.38
C GLY A 107 8.53 -7.74 -26.14
N GLY A 108 8.52 -8.62 -25.14
CA GLY A 108 7.84 -8.38 -23.86
C GLY A 108 8.37 -7.15 -23.13
N ARG A 109 9.69 -6.95 -23.09
CA ARG A 109 10.35 -5.78 -22.49
C ARG A 109 9.97 -4.48 -23.20
N LEU A 110 9.84 -4.49 -24.53
CA LEU A 110 9.41 -3.32 -25.29
C LEU A 110 7.96 -2.94 -24.97
N VAL A 111 7.06 -3.94 -24.94
CA VAL A 111 5.66 -3.72 -24.53
C VAL A 111 5.59 -3.21 -23.09
N ASP A 112 6.35 -3.81 -22.18
CA ASP A 112 6.41 -3.37 -20.79
C ASP A 112 6.99 -1.96 -20.64
N SER A 113 8.00 -1.61 -21.44
CA SER A 113 8.58 -0.27 -21.45
C SER A 113 7.55 0.78 -21.89
N GLU A 114 6.81 0.51 -22.97
CA GLU A 114 5.77 1.43 -23.46
C GLU A 114 4.62 1.54 -22.46
N LYS A 115 4.16 0.40 -21.92
CA LYS A 115 3.16 0.36 -20.85
C LYS A 115 3.60 1.20 -19.64
N ASN A 116 4.83 1.01 -19.16
CA ASN A 116 5.35 1.72 -18.01
C ASN A 116 5.53 3.22 -18.30
N SER A 117 5.90 3.59 -19.53
CA SER A 117 5.92 4.99 -19.98
C SER A 117 4.54 5.63 -19.88
N LEU A 118 3.50 4.96 -20.40
CA LEU A 118 2.11 5.45 -20.32
C LEU A 118 1.62 5.54 -18.86
N ILE A 119 1.84 4.49 -18.06
CA ILE A 119 1.48 4.47 -16.64
C ILE A 119 2.19 5.59 -15.90
N SER A 120 3.49 5.80 -16.12
CA SER A 120 4.25 6.85 -15.41
C SER A 120 3.72 8.25 -15.69
N ARG A 121 3.23 8.52 -16.91
CA ARG A 121 2.61 9.81 -17.26
C ARG A 121 1.29 10.02 -16.52
N VAL A 122 0.47 8.98 -16.45
CA VAL A 122 -0.81 9.01 -15.73
C VAL A 122 -0.58 9.11 -14.23
N GLU A 123 0.36 8.36 -13.66
CA GLU A 123 0.74 8.45 -12.25
C GLU A 123 1.30 9.83 -11.88
N ALA A 124 2.13 10.42 -12.75
CA ALA A 124 2.63 11.78 -12.53
C ALA A 124 1.48 12.80 -12.56
N ALA A 125 0.50 12.66 -13.44
CA ALA A 125 -0.68 13.51 -13.48
C ALA A 125 -1.57 13.30 -12.24
N LYS A 126 -1.83 12.05 -11.88
CA LYS A 126 -2.58 11.65 -10.68
C LYS A 126 -1.94 12.24 -9.43
N LYS A 127 -0.64 12.07 -9.23
CA LYS A 127 0.11 12.60 -8.07
C LYS A 127 0.01 14.13 -7.96
N LYS A 128 -0.01 14.85 -9.09
CA LYS A 128 -0.23 16.30 -9.07
C LYS A 128 -1.63 16.66 -8.56
N VAL A 129 -2.66 15.93 -9.00
CA VAL A 129 -4.04 16.16 -8.56
C VAL A 129 -4.22 15.78 -7.08
N GLU A 130 -3.67 14.64 -6.67
CA GLU A 130 -3.66 14.22 -5.26
C GLU A 130 -2.95 15.25 -4.38
N GLY A 131 -1.78 15.77 -4.80
CA GLY A 131 -1.08 16.82 -4.06
C GLY A 131 -1.88 18.13 -3.92
N ILE A 132 -2.74 18.47 -4.90
CA ILE A 132 -3.67 19.61 -4.79
C ILE A 132 -4.77 19.29 -3.76
N GLY A 133 -5.31 18.07 -3.80
CA GLY A 133 -6.29 17.58 -2.83
C GLY A 133 -5.73 17.58 -1.39
N ASP A 134 -4.53 17.05 -1.20
CA ASP A 134 -3.83 17.01 0.09
C ASP A 134 -3.56 18.41 0.63
N ALA A 135 -3.11 19.33 -0.24
CA ALA A 135 -2.89 20.73 0.15
C ALA A 135 -4.18 21.41 0.59
N TYR A 136 -5.31 21.12 -0.09
CA TYR A 136 -6.62 21.64 0.28
C TYR A 136 -7.10 21.08 1.63
N VAL A 137 -6.99 19.76 1.83
CA VAL A 137 -7.35 19.11 3.10
C VAL A 137 -6.46 19.63 4.23
N ALA A 138 -5.15 19.77 4.02
CA ALA A 138 -4.24 20.31 5.02
C ALA A 138 -4.56 21.77 5.38
N LYS A 139 -4.96 22.60 4.39
CA LYS A 139 -5.41 23.97 4.62
C LYS A 139 -6.71 24.00 5.43
N LYS A 140 -7.69 23.17 5.06
CA LYS A 140 -8.95 23.02 5.80
C LYS A 140 -8.73 22.57 7.24
N ASP A 141 -7.89 21.58 7.46
CA ASP A 141 -7.51 21.09 8.80
C ASP A 141 -6.77 22.15 9.62
N ALA A 142 -6.00 23.04 8.98
CA ALA A 142 -5.34 24.15 9.66
C ALA A 142 -6.33 25.26 10.05
N GLU A 143 -7.26 25.61 9.16
CA GLU A 143 -8.34 26.57 9.42
C GLU A 143 -9.25 26.08 10.55
N GLU A 144 -9.69 24.81 10.51
CA GLU A 144 -10.49 24.24 11.59
C GLU A 144 -9.76 24.21 12.93
N ARG A 145 -8.45 23.94 12.94
CA ARG A 145 -7.65 24.01 14.18
C ARG A 145 -7.55 25.43 14.70
N ALA A 146 -7.27 26.40 13.83
CA ALA A 146 -7.21 27.81 14.21
C ALA A 146 -8.55 28.32 14.74
N GLU A 147 -9.67 27.95 14.11
CA GLU A 147 -11.02 28.29 14.59
C GLU A 147 -11.32 27.64 15.93
N ARG A 148 -10.97 26.37 16.12
CA ARG A 148 -11.13 25.69 17.41
C ARG A 148 -10.26 26.30 18.50
N GLU A 149 -9.04 26.71 18.18
CA GLU A 149 -8.15 27.40 19.12
C GLU A 149 -8.67 28.78 19.49
N ARG A 150 -9.18 29.55 18.51
CA ARG A 150 -9.81 30.85 18.77
C ARG A 150 -11.05 30.71 19.65
N LEU A 151 -11.93 29.75 19.33
CA LEU A 151 -13.12 29.50 20.12
C LEU A 151 -12.77 29.00 21.53
N ALA A 152 -11.78 28.12 21.66
CA ALA A 152 -11.30 27.66 22.97
C ALA A 152 -10.67 28.81 23.78
N ALA A 153 -9.96 29.74 23.15
CA ALA A 153 -9.42 30.92 23.80
C ALA A 153 -10.51 31.89 24.25
N GLU A 154 -11.53 32.12 23.41
CA GLU A 154 -12.70 32.95 23.75
C GLU A 154 -13.52 32.33 24.90
N GLN A 155 -13.74 31.01 24.87
CA GLN A 155 -14.39 30.29 25.96
C GLN A 155 -13.58 30.34 27.26
N ARG A 156 -12.24 30.25 27.19
CA ARG A 156 -11.39 30.41 28.37
C ARG A 156 -11.45 31.84 28.91
N ALA A 157 -11.39 32.85 28.05
CA ALA A 157 -11.50 34.25 28.45
C ALA A 157 -12.87 34.56 29.07
N ALA A 158 -13.96 34.04 28.51
CA ALA A 158 -15.30 34.17 29.07
C ALA A 158 -15.44 33.47 30.42
N ALA A 159 -14.86 32.26 30.58
CA ALA A 159 -14.86 31.55 31.85
C ALA A 159 -14.02 32.26 32.93
N GLU A 160 -12.87 32.84 32.55
CA GLU A 160 -12.03 33.64 33.44
C GLU A 160 -12.73 34.94 33.87
N ALA A 161 -13.39 35.64 32.94
CA ALA A 161 -14.17 36.84 33.24
C ALA A 161 -15.35 36.54 34.17
N ALA A 162 -16.08 35.45 33.96
CA ALA A 162 -17.15 35.01 34.85
C ALA A 162 -16.62 34.66 36.25
N ALA A 163 -15.47 33.97 36.33
CA ALA A 163 -14.83 33.65 37.60
C ALA A 163 -14.32 34.91 38.35
N GLN A 164 -13.83 35.93 37.64
CA GLN A 164 -13.44 37.21 38.23
C GLN A 164 -14.66 38.00 38.73
N ALA A 165 -15.74 38.05 37.95
CA ALA A 165 -16.99 38.68 38.34
C ALA A 165 -17.60 38.03 39.59
N GLU A 166 -17.56 36.70 39.69
CA GLU A 166 -18.03 35.98 40.88
C GLU A 166 -17.17 36.29 42.12
N ARG A 167 -15.83 36.37 41.95
CA ARG A 167 -14.92 36.76 43.05
C ARG A 167 -15.19 38.19 43.50
N ALA A 168 -15.33 39.14 42.58
CA ALA A 168 -15.63 40.53 42.88
C ALA A 168 -16.97 40.69 43.61
N ARG A 169 -18.00 39.93 43.19
CA ARG A 169 -19.29 39.90 43.91
C ARG A 169 -19.12 39.39 45.34
N ARG A 170 -18.40 38.27 45.54
CA ARG A 170 -18.17 37.71 46.88
C ARG A 170 -17.40 38.68 47.78
N GLU A 171 -16.36 39.32 47.24
CA GLU A 171 -15.59 40.34 47.97
C GLU A 171 -16.44 41.55 48.36
N ALA A 172 -17.28 42.06 47.44
CA ALA A 172 -18.20 43.16 47.72
C ALA A 172 -19.30 42.79 48.74
N GLU A 173 -19.82 41.56 48.69
CA GLU A 173 -20.81 41.04 49.65
C GLU A 173 -20.18 40.88 51.04
N GLU A 174 -18.94 40.39 51.12
CA GLU A 174 -18.17 40.30 52.37
C GLU A 174 -17.82 41.68 52.95
N GLU A 175 -17.40 42.64 52.13
CA GLU A 175 -17.11 44.02 52.55
C GLU A 175 -18.37 44.71 53.06
N ALA A 176 -19.50 44.57 52.36
CA ALA A 176 -20.77 45.14 52.79
C ALA A 176 -21.29 44.47 54.08
N ALA A 177 -21.10 43.16 54.25
CA ALA A 177 -21.44 42.46 55.49
C ALA A 177 -20.57 42.91 56.68
N ARG A 178 -19.28 43.23 56.45
CA ARG A 178 -18.40 43.82 57.47
C ARG A 178 -18.80 45.27 57.79
N ALA A 179 -18.99 46.10 56.76
CA ALA A 179 -19.42 47.49 56.92
C ALA A 179 -20.77 47.60 57.62
N ALA A 180 -21.74 46.72 57.32
CA ALA A 180 -23.03 46.69 58.01
C ALA A 180 -22.93 46.29 59.48
N ARG A 181 -21.90 45.52 59.87
CA ARG A 181 -21.61 45.17 61.27
C ARG A 181 -20.89 46.27 62.03
N GLU A 182 -20.11 47.10 61.33
CA GLU A 182 -19.29 48.18 61.90
C GLU A 182 -19.95 49.57 61.81
N ALA A 183 -20.97 49.74 60.97
CA ALA A 183 -21.65 51.02 60.73
C ALA A 183 -22.37 51.56 61.96
N ALA A 184 -22.12 52.83 62.28
CA ALA A 184 -22.72 53.54 63.41
C ALA A 184 -24.00 54.29 63.03
N SER A 185 -24.26 54.51 61.73
CA SER A 185 -25.43 55.19 61.21
C SER A 185 -26.20 54.35 60.18
N GLU A 186 -27.48 54.67 59.96
CA GLU A 186 -28.33 54.01 58.96
C GLU A 186 -27.88 54.36 57.51
N GLU A 187 -27.30 55.54 57.30
CA GLU A 187 -26.80 56.01 56.00
C GLU A 187 -25.55 55.24 55.56
N GLU A 188 -24.65 54.89 56.48
CA GLU A 188 -23.48 54.05 56.19
C GLU A 188 -23.88 52.61 55.83
N ARG A 189 -24.94 52.08 56.48
CA ARG A 189 -25.53 50.78 56.13
C ARG A 189 -26.18 50.80 54.76
N GLN A 190 -26.86 51.88 54.39
CA GLN A 190 -27.47 52.04 53.07
C GLN A 190 -26.41 52.18 51.96
N ALA A 191 -25.36 52.98 52.16
CA ALA A 191 -24.26 53.13 51.20
C ALA A 191 -23.47 51.83 50.98
N ALA A 192 -23.30 50.99 52.01
CA ALA A 192 -22.69 49.67 51.87
C ALA A 192 -23.59 48.68 51.11
N ALA A 193 -24.90 48.71 51.36
CA ALA A 193 -25.88 47.88 50.64
C ALA A 193 -25.99 48.27 49.16
N GLU A 194 -25.94 49.56 48.83
CA GLU A 194 -25.95 50.04 47.44
C GLU A 194 -24.71 49.61 46.66
N ARG A 195 -23.51 49.68 47.28
CA ARG A 195 -22.27 49.18 46.66
C ARG A 195 -22.31 47.67 46.39
N ALA A 196 -22.84 46.88 47.32
CA ALA A 196 -23.02 45.44 47.11
C ALA A 196 -24.07 45.13 46.03
N ALA A 197 -25.18 45.89 45.98
CA ALA A 197 -26.20 45.73 44.96
C ALA A 197 -25.69 46.10 43.57
N GLN A 198 -24.81 47.09 43.46
CA GLN A 198 -24.19 47.49 42.21
C GLN A 198 -23.17 46.46 41.72
N ALA A 199 -22.31 45.95 42.61
CA ALA A 199 -21.39 44.85 42.29
C ALA A 199 -22.11 43.55 41.90
N ALA A 200 -23.27 43.26 42.50
CA ALA A 200 -24.09 42.11 42.12
C ALA A 200 -24.69 42.25 40.72
N ARG A 201 -25.15 43.44 40.34
CA ARG A 201 -25.66 43.73 38.99
C ARG A 201 -24.56 43.62 37.94
N GLU A 202 -23.39 44.20 38.20
CA GLU A 202 -22.22 44.11 37.31
C GLU A 202 -21.75 42.67 37.13
N ALA A 203 -21.80 41.86 38.20
CA ALA A 203 -21.45 40.44 38.11
C ALA A 203 -22.49 39.60 37.35
N GLU A 204 -23.78 39.91 37.50
CA GLU A 204 -24.87 39.26 36.77
C GLU A 204 -24.81 39.58 35.27
N GLU A 205 -24.53 40.84 34.91
CA GLU A 205 -24.31 41.27 33.52
C GLU A 205 -23.08 40.60 32.90
N ALA A 206 -21.98 40.49 33.64
CA ALA A 206 -20.76 39.79 33.18
C ALA A 206 -20.99 38.28 32.99
N MET A 207 -21.76 37.63 33.87
CA MET A 207 -22.12 36.21 33.74
C MET A 207 -23.11 35.97 32.58
N ALA A 208 -24.07 36.88 32.37
CA ALA A 208 -24.99 36.81 31.24
C ALA A 208 -24.27 37.00 29.89
N ALA A 209 -23.27 37.89 29.83
CA ALA A 209 -22.43 38.06 28.65
C ALA A 209 -21.56 36.83 28.36
N ALA A 210 -21.01 36.17 29.39
CA ALA A 210 -20.23 34.94 29.25
C ALA A 210 -21.09 33.73 28.80
N ALA A 211 -22.36 33.67 29.21
CA ALA A 211 -23.29 32.61 28.83
C ALA A 211 -23.70 32.64 27.35
N LEU A 212 -23.51 33.76 26.65
CA LEU A 212 -23.80 33.92 25.22
C LEU A 212 -22.66 33.43 24.30
N ALA A 213 -21.57 32.88 24.87
CA ALA A 213 -20.41 32.43 24.10
C ALA A 213 -20.76 31.31 23.09
N PRO A 214 -20.20 31.34 21.88
CA PRO A 214 -20.60 30.45 20.80
C PRO A 214 -20.36 28.96 21.09
N ALA A 215 -21.32 28.13 20.66
CA ALA A 215 -21.26 26.67 20.75
C ALA A 215 -20.21 26.07 19.79
N ALA A 216 -19.70 24.89 20.13
CA ALA A 216 -18.64 24.19 19.38
C ALA A 216 -19.01 23.98 17.89
N PRO A 217 -18.06 24.15 16.96
CA PRO A 217 -18.33 24.03 15.53
C PRO A 217 -18.71 22.58 15.16
N ALA A 218 -19.68 22.47 14.25
CA ALA A 218 -20.10 21.19 13.67
C ALA A 218 -18.94 20.51 12.92
N LYS A 219 -18.90 19.18 12.92
CA LYS A 219 -17.90 18.39 12.18
C LYS A 219 -18.10 18.58 10.67
N ALA A 220 -17.02 18.80 9.92
CA ALA A 220 -17.09 18.94 8.47
C ALA A 220 -17.63 17.67 7.80
N GLU A 221 -18.60 17.85 6.89
CA GLU A 221 -19.19 16.77 6.10
C GLU A 221 -18.29 16.40 4.91
N PRO A 222 -18.26 15.11 4.49
CA PRO A 222 -17.49 14.68 3.34
C PRO A 222 -17.97 15.34 2.03
N VAL A 223 -17.03 15.72 1.17
CA VAL A 223 -17.35 16.33 -0.14
C VAL A 223 -17.60 15.22 -1.16
N ARG A 224 -18.71 15.29 -1.89
CA ARG A 224 -19.05 14.37 -2.99
C ARG A 224 -19.01 15.08 -4.34
N SER A 225 -18.54 14.36 -5.35
CA SER A 225 -18.53 14.82 -6.75
C SER A 225 -19.66 14.17 -7.55
N ASP A 226 -20.07 14.82 -8.63
CA ASP A 226 -21.15 14.37 -9.53
C ASP A 226 -20.80 13.08 -10.27
N GLU A 227 -19.51 12.76 -10.42
CA GLU A 227 -19.01 11.50 -11.00
C GLU A 227 -18.93 10.35 -9.99
N GLY A 228 -19.42 10.57 -8.76
CA GLY A 228 -19.53 9.53 -7.71
C GLY A 228 -18.32 9.39 -6.79
N ALA A 229 -17.25 10.17 -6.97
CA ALA A 229 -16.14 10.17 -6.03
C ALA A 229 -16.51 10.91 -4.73
N THR A 230 -16.20 10.29 -3.57
CA THR A 230 -16.33 10.91 -2.24
C THR A 230 -14.93 11.16 -1.69
N ILE A 231 -14.63 12.40 -1.32
CA ILE A 231 -13.34 12.81 -0.74
C ILE A 231 -13.53 12.98 0.76
N SER A 232 -12.88 12.12 1.54
CA SER A 232 -12.77 12.24 3.00
C SER A 232 -11.30 12.33 3.38
N GLY A 233 -10.94 13.31 4.20
CA GLY A 233 -9.61 13.37 4.79
C GLY A 233 -9.39 12.15 5.68
N SER A 234 -8.29 11.42 5.46
CA SER A 234 -7.84 10.34 6.34
C SER A 234 -6.43 10.64 6.82
N LYS A 235 -6.13 10.27 8.06
CA LYS A 235 -4.79 10.41 8.62
C LYS A 235 -4.02 9.11 8.42
N GLU A 236 -3.01 9.16 7.56
CA GLU A 236 -2.05 8.07 7.41
C GLU A 236 -0.93 8.21 8.43
N TRP A 237 -0.60 7.12 9.13
CA TRP A 237 0.44 7.09 10.15
C TRP A 237 1.69 6.40 9.58
N MET A 238 2.78 7.14 9.49
CA MET A 238 4.08 6.61 9.07
C MET A 238 4.93 6.27 10.30
N SER A 239 5.79 5.25 10.20
CA SER A 239 6.72 4.87 11.28
C SER A 239 8.14 4.67 10.75
N GLU A 240 9.11 5.10 11.54
CA GLU A 240 10.55 4.89 11.31
C GLU A 240 11.14 4.19 12.54
N VAL A 241 12.04 3.23 12.32
CA VAL A 241 12.68 2.47 13.42
C VAL A 241 14.05 3.07 13.71
N GLU A 242 14.16 3.80 14.82
CA GLU A 242 15.42 4.40 15.26
C GLU A 242 16.35 3.39 15.96
N ASP A 243 15.79 2.42 16.71
CA ASP A 243 16.55 1.44 17.52
C ASP A 243 16.05 0.02 17.24
N TYR A 244 16.83 -0.73 16.45
CA TYR A 244 16.52 -2.10 16.06
C TYR A 244 16.46 -3.09 17.24
N PRO A 245 17.42 -3.12 18.19
CA PRO A 245 17.32 -3.97 19.37
C PRO A 245 16.04 -3.78 20.19
N LYS A 246 15.58 -2.54 20.38
CA LYS A 246 14.34 -2.25 21.11
C LYS A 246 13.10 -2.59 20.29
N ALA A 247 13.06 -2.20 19.01
CA ALA A 247 11.96 -2.53 18.12
C ALA A 247 11.78 -4.04 17.97
N PHE A 248 12.89 -4.79 17.88
CA PHE A 248 12.87 -6.25 17.81
C PHE A 248 12.17 -6.89 19.01
N LYS A 249 12.29 -6.34 20.23
CA LYS A 249 11.59 -6.88 21.41
C LYS A 249 10.07 -6.85 21.27
N ILE A 250 9.55 -5.86 20.54
CA ILE A 250 8.11 -5.68 20.27
C ILE A 250 7.67 -6.68 19.19
N VAL A 251 8.46 -6.85 18.12
CA VAL A 251 8.09 -7.66 16.94
C VAL A 251 8.62 -9.11 16.93
N LYS A 252 9.37 -9.56 17.96
CA LYS A 252 9.96 -10.91 18.04
C LYS A 252 8.98 -12.08 17.88
N GLY A 253 7.69 -11.83 18.12
CA GLY A 253 6.62 -12.81 17.97
C GLY A 253 6.14 -12.99 16.53
N ASP A 254 6.49 -12.06 15.63
CA ASP A 254 6.01 -12.05 14.25
C ASP A 254 6.62 -13.17 13.41
N ALA A 255 5.81 -13.80 12.57
CA ALA A 255 6.21 -14.94 11.76
C ALA A 255 7.28 -14.58 10.72
N LYS A 256 7.20 -13.41 10.09
CA LYS A 256 8.16 -12.98 9.06
C LYS A 256 9.53 -12.67 9.67
N VAL A 257 9.53 -12.13 10.88
CA VAL A 257 10.77 -11.87 11.64
C VAL A 257 11.48 -13.19 11.98
N ARG A 258 10.73 -14.23 12.39
CA ARG A 258 11.30 -15.57 12.63
C ARG A 258 11.87 -16.20 11.36
N GLU A 259 11.15 -16.12 10.24
CA GLU A 259 11.65 -16.64 8.96
C GLU A 259 12.94 -15.94 8.51
N ALA A 260 13.05 -14.62 8.74
CA ALA A 260 14.26 -13.86 8.45
C ALA A 260 15.44 -14.32 9.32
N ILE A 261 15.21 -14.59 10.60
CA ILE A 261 16.21 -15.14 11.53
C ILE A 261 16.66 -16.54 11.07
N ASP A 262 15.72 -17.43 10.74
CA ASP A 262 16.04 -18.79 10.30
C ASP A 262 16.90 -18.79 9.03
N LYS A 263 16.58 -17.91 8.05
CA LYS A 263 17.38 -17.72 6.84
C LYS A 263 18.78 -17.18 7.14
N ALA A 264 18.89 -16.22 8.06
CA ALA A 264 20.17 -15.66 8.47
C ALA A 264 21.06 -16.72 9.16
N ILE A 265 20.49 -17.49 10.08
CA ILE A 265 21.18 -18.59 10.76
C ILE A 265 21.59 -19.67 9.76
N ALA A 266 20.71 -20.11 8.86
CA ALA A 266 21.03 -21.11 7.84
C ALA A 266 22.18 -20.67 6.92
N LYS A 267 22.25 -19.38 6.56
CA LYS A 267 23.36 -18.82 5.80
C LYS A 267 24.67 -18.85 6.60
N LEU A 268 24.60 -18.49 7.89
CA LEU A 268 25.76 -18.48 8.77
C LEU A 268 26.31 -19.91 8.98
N VAL A 269 25.45 -20.88 9.28
CA VAL A 269 25.81 -22.31 9.44
C VAL A 269 26.48 -22.86 8.17
N LYS A 270 25.97 -22.50 6.99
CA LYS A 270 26.60 -22.89 5.70
C LYS A 270 27.98 -22.26 5.53
N SER A 271 28.14 -20.99 5.89
CA SER A 271 29.41 -20.27 5.80
C SER A 271 30.47 -20.82 6.75
N THR A 272 30.08 -21.15 7.98
CA THR A 272 30.97 -21.69 9.02
C THR A 272 31.11 -23.22 8.95
N LYS A 273 30.49 -23.87 7.94
CA LYS A 273 30.42 -25.34 7.77
C LYS A 273 29.97 -26.08 9.05
N GLY A 274 29.11 -25.43 9.84
CA GLY A 274 28.63 -25.97 11.11
C GLY A 274 29.67 -26.05 12.24
N GLN A 275 30.83 -25.39 12.10
CA GLN A 275 31.88 -25.38 13.13
C GLN A 275 31.62 -24.38 14.25
N MET A 276 30.69 -23.44 14.06
CA MET A 276 30.35 -22.45 15.07
C MET A 276 29.22 -22.96 15.96
N GLU A 277 29.50 -23.10 17.26
CA GLU A 277 28.46 -23.35 18.25
C GLU A 277 27.58 -22.10 18.41
N MET A 278 26.30 -22.24 18.09
CA MET A 278 25.31 -21.17 18.19
C MET A 278 24.30 -21.54 19.29
N PRO A 279 24.29 -20.82 20.43
CA PRO A 279 23.33 -21.07 21.49
C PRO A 279 21.89 -21.01 20.96
N GLY A 280 21.11 -22.07 21.20
CA GLY A 280 19.71 -22.17 20.76
C GLY A 280 19.48 -22.73 19.35
N VAL A 281 20.54 -23.10 18.61
CA VAL A 281 20.43 -23.70 17.25
C VAL A 281 21.06 -25.09 17.25
N ARG A 282 20.32 -26.10 16.76
CA ARG A 282 20.84 -27.45 16.57
C ARG A 282 21.42 -27.60 15.16
N ILE A 283 22.68 -27.97 15.05
CA ILE A 283 23.40 -28.18 13.78
C ILE A 283 23.80 -29.65 13.66
N TRP A 284 23.61 -30.28 12.49
CA TRP A 284 24.04 -31.66 12.22
C TRP A 284 24.54 -31.84 10.77
N PRO A 285 25.55 -32.70 10.53
CA PRO A 285 26.02 -32.99 9.18
C PRO A 285 25.13 -34.00 8.45
N VAL A 286 24.98 -33.84 7.13
CA VAL A 286 24.34 -34.82 6.23
C VAL A 286 25.29 -35.09 5.06
N SER A 287 25.70 -36.34 4.90
CA SER A 287 26.58 -36.77 3.79
C SER A 287 25.80 -36.78 2.48
N LYS A 288 26.32 -36.07 1.47
CA LYS A 288 25.72 -35.99 0.13
C LYS A 288 26.79 -36.13 -0.94
N ALA A 289 26.59 -37.05 -1.89
CA ALA A 289 27.45 -37.15 -3.06
C ALA A 289 27.29 -35.90 -3.93
N ASN A 290 28.41 -35.22 -4.20
CA ASN A 290 28.46 -34.08 -5.12
C ASN A 290 29.27 -34.49 -6.34
N PHE A 291 28.59 -34.75 -7.45
CA PHE A 291 29.23 -34.88 -8.74
C PHE A 291 29.72 -33.48 -9.16
N ARG A 292 30.97 -33.29 -9.56
CA ARG A 292 31.49 -32.02 -10.11
C ARG A 292 31.74 -32.18 -11.60
#